data_AF-A0A3D1Q962-F1
#
_entry.id   AF-A0A3D1Q962-F1
#
_cell.length_a   1.000
_cell.length_b   1.000
_cell.length_c   1.000
_cell.angle_alpha   90.00
_cell.angle_beta   90.00
_cell.angle_gamma   90.00
#
_symmetry.space_group_name_H-M   'P 1'
#
loop_
_entity.id
_entity.type
_entity.pdbx_description
1 polymer ?
#
loop_
_entity_poly.entity_id
_entity_poly.type
_entity_poly.pdbx_seq_one_letter_code
_entity_poly.pdbx_strand_id
1 'polypeptide(L)'
;RQLRQRKLRDAKPFAVMARDLTAARKYCLISEPEEAWLASRQAPIVVMKSLNNPVIPGDLLHPGLNTLGVMLPYTALHYLLFDEELDLLVMTSANVSDEPIITDNYQALKKLYSLADYFFIHNRQIFNPCDDSVLSCTALKTTNIIRRARGFVPQGIKLPRMNGHKSVLAVGGEMKNTFCLTRGDEAFLSQHWGDLNHYHNYINFLAGIDRFQKMLAVEPNIIAHDMHPDYQSTRWAKEQGL
;
A
#
# COMPACT_ATOMS: atom_id res chain seq x y z
N ARG A 1 12.00 14.27 -12.89
CA ARG A 1 11.10 15.13 -13.70
C ARG A 1 10.38 14.32 -14.78
N GLN A 2 11.09 13.68 -15.71
CA GLN A 2 10.50 12.85 -16.79
C GLN A 2 9.48 11.81 -16.27
N LEU A 3 9.78 11.11 -15.17
CA LEU A 3 8.83 10.16 -14.56
C LEU A 3 7.48 10.79 -14.19
N ARG A 4 7.45 12.04 -13.69
CA ARG A 4 6.18 12.73 -13.36
C ARG A 4 5.37 13.00 -14.62
N GLN A 5 6.02 13.45 -15.68
CA GLN A 5 5.39 13.74 -16.97
C GLN A 5 4.81 12.47 -17.58
N ARG A 6 5.59 11.38 -17.65
CA ARG A 6 5.13 10.10 -18.19
C ARG A 6 4.00 9.47 -17.37
N LYS A 7 4.02 9.65 -16.05
CA LYS A 7 3.00 9.11 -15.12
C LYS A 7 1.80 10.04 -14.92
N LEU A 8 1.78 11.23 -15.54
CA LEU A 8 0.78 12.28 -15.31
C LEU A 8 0.57 12.56 -13.80
N ARG A 9 1.68 12.66 -13.07
CA ARG A 9 1.71 12.77 -11.61
C ARG A 9 2.36 14.07 -11.17
N ASP A 10 1.60 15.15 -11.25
CA ASP A 10 2.12 16.51 -11.04
C ASP A 10 2.60 16.72 -9.61
N ALA A 11 1.69 16.66 -8.62
CA ALA A 11 2.01 17.03 -7.23
C ALA A 11 2.12 15.84 -6.24
N LYS A 12 1.52 14.68 -6.55
CA LYS A 12 1.46 13.57 -5.58
C LYS A 12 2.90 13.11 -5.22
N PRO A 13 3.27 13.04 -3.93
CA PRO A 13 4.64 12.79 -3.52
C PRO A 13 5.11 11.39 -3.95
N PHE A 14 6.39 11.24 -4.22
CA PHE A 14 7.02 9.94 -4.42
C PHE A 14 7.47 9.37 -3.09
N ALA A 15 7.30 8.06 -2.93
CA ALA A 15 8.06 7.33 -1.95
C ALA A 15 9.46 7.06 -2.51
N VAL A 16 10.46 7.04 -1.63
CA VAL A 16 11.83 6.67 -1.98
C VAL A 16 12.28 5.51 -1.12
N MET A 17 13.08 4.64 -1.71
CA MET A 17 13.86 3.67 -0.97
C MET A 17 15.25 4.26 -0.76
N ALA A 18 15.67 4.36 0.49
CA ALA A 18 17.05 4.69 0.82
C ALA A 18 17.87 3.41 0.94
N ARG A 19 19.15 3.44 0.58
CA ARG A 19 20.05 2.28 0.71
C ARG A 19 20.09 1.73 2.13
N ASP A 20 20.23 2.62 3.10
CA ASP A 20 20.37 2.33 4.52
C ASP A 20 19.91 3.52 5.38
N LEU A 21 19.96 3.38 6.71
CA LEU A 21 19.61 4.46 7.63
C LEU A 21 20.53 5.67 7.50
N THR A 22 21.82 5.48 7.20
CA THR A 22 22.78 6.56 7.02
C THR A 22 22.42 7.42 5.82
N ALA A 23 22.06 6.80 4.69
CA ALA A 23 21.54 7.47 3.52
C ALA A 23 20.22 8.20 3.84
N ALA A 24 19.27 7.55 4.52
CA ALA A 24 17.99 8.15 4.87
C ALA A 24 18.15 9.44 5.72
N ARG A 25 19.10 9.46 6.67
CA ARG A 25 19.39 10.63 7.52
C ARG A 25 19.92 11.84 6.75
N LYS A 26 20.42 11.67 5.53
CA LYS A 26 20.81 12.79 4.64
C LYS A 26 19.59 13.55 4.08
N TYR A 27 18.41 12.94 4.11
CA TYR A 27 17.19 13.48 3.49
C TYR A 27 16.05 13.72 4.47
N CYS A 28 16.04 13.08 5.64
CA CYS A 28 14.98 13.21 6.63
C CYS A 28 15.53 13.40 8.05
N LEU A 29 14.77 14.12 8.87
CA LEU A 29 14.87 14.01 10.32
C LEU A 29 14.19 12.72 10.75
N ILE A 30 14.92 11.85 11.42
CA ILE A 30 14.45 10.52 11.84
C ILE A 30 14.49 10.44 13.36
N SER A 31 13.32 10.35 13.96
CA SER A 31 13.14 10.06 15.38
C SER A 31 13.28 8.57 15.68
N GLU A 32 13.45 8.24 16.96
CA GLU A 32 13.53 6.86 17.47
C GLU A 32 12.38 5.94 16.97
N PRO A 33 11.08 6.29 17.07
CA PRO A 33 10.01 5.42 16.56
C PRO A 33 10.03 5.28 15.03
N GLU A 34 10.42 6.32 14.30
CA GLU A 34 10.51 6.27 12.83
C GLU A 34 11.65 5.34 12.37
N GLU A 35 12.81 5.41 13.04
CA GLU A 35 13.94 4.50 12.81
C GLU A 35 13.57 3.04 13.12
N ALA A 36 12.88 2.80 14.23
CA ALA A 36 12.39 1.47 14.58
C ALA A 36 11.45 0.90 13.51
N TRP A 37 10.58 1.73 12.92
CA TRP A 37 9.72 1.31 11.82
C TRP A 37 10.48 1.08 10.52
N LEU A 38 11.43 1.93 10.16
CA LEU A 38 12.28 1.74 8.98
C LEU A 38 13.05 0.41 9.05
N ALA A 39 13.59 0.08 10.22
CA ALA A 39 14.32 -1.15 10.47
C ALA A 39 13.41 -2.38 10.74
N SER A 40 12.09 -2.19 10.80
CA SER A 40 11.16 -3.27 11.08
C SER A 40 11.07 -4.28 9.93
N ARG A 41 10.78 -5.53 10.25
CA ARG A 41 10.53 -6.59 9.24
C ARG A 41 9.35 -6.30 8.31
N GLN A 42 8.43 -5.43 8.74
CA GLN A 42 7.31 -4.97 7.92
C GLN A 42 7.78 -4.08 6.77
N ALA A 43 8.94 -3.43 6.94
CA ALA A 43 9.57 -2.51 5.98
C ALA A 43 8.57 -1.54 5.31
N PRO A 44 7.78 -0.77 6.09
CA PRO A 44 6.81 0.18 5.53
C PRO A 44 7.52 1.40 4.93
N ILE A 45 6.77 2.19 4.17
CA ILE A 45 7.11 3.57 3.88
C ILE A 45 6.76 4.41 5.11
N VAL A 46 7.75 5.05 5.72
CA VAL A 46 7.62 5.94 6.86
C VAL A 46 7.65 7.37 6.36
N VAL A 47 6.57 8.12 6.59
CA VAL A 47 6.45 9.54 6.24
C VAL A 47 7.07 10.37 7.36
N MET A 48 8.19 11.02 7.06
CA MET A 48 9.01 11.77 8.02
C MET A 48 9.24 13.20 7.55
N LYS A 49 9.69 14.07 8.46
CA LYS A 49 10.04 15.45 8.12
C LYS A 49 11.25 15.48 7.19
N SER A 50 11.09 16.06 6.00
CA SER A 50 12.18 16.18 5.02
C SER A 50 13.17 17.26 5.44
N LEU A 51 14.45 17.00 5.19
CA LEU A 51 15.51 18.00 5.23
C LEU A 51 15.69 18.61 3.84
N ASN A 52 16.16 19.85 3.80
CA ASN A 52 16.62 20.43 2.55
C ASN A 52 17.93 19.75 2.15
N ASN A 53 17.96 19.14 0.97
CA ASN A 53 19.15 18.45 0.45
C ASN A 53 19.64 19.17 -0.81
N PRO A 54 20.93 19.54 -0.89
CA PRO A 54 21.46 20.30 -2.02
C PRO A 54 21.55 19.49 -3.32
N VAL A 55 21.57 18.15 -3.24
CA VAL A 55 21.73 17.26 -4.40
C VAL A 55 20.37 16.94 -5.04
N ILE A 56 19.36 16.65 -4.23
CA ILE A 56 18.01 16.32 -4.70
C ILE A 56 17.01 17.31 -4.12
N PRO A 57 16.56 18.31 -4.90
CA PRO A 57 15.56 19.27 -4.46
C PRO A 57 14.26 18.57 -4.06
N GLY A 58 13.71 18.94 -2.90
CA GLY A 58 12.46 18.37 -2.36
C GLY A 58 11.28 18.46 -3.33
N ASP A 59 11.18 19.55 -4.12
CA ASP A 59 10.10 19.74 -5.11
C ASP A 59 10.05 18.66 -6.20
N LEU A 60 11.15 17.94 -6.43
CA LEU A 60 11.14 16.80 -7.35
C LEU A 60 10.41 15.59 -6.75
N LEU A 61 10.49 15.41 -5.43
CA LEU A 61 9.99 14.25 -4.71
C LEU A 61 8.64 14.51 -4.03
N HIS A 62 8.48 15.64 -3.37
CA HIS A 62 7.33 15.98 -2.52
C HIS A 62 6.95 17.47 -2.64
N PRO A 63 6.57 17.93 -3.84
CA PRO A 63 6.29 19.35 -4.10
C PRO A 63 5.19 19.89 -3.19
N GLY A 64 5.46 21.03 -2.55
CA GLY A 64 4.55 21.69 -1.61
C GLY A 64 4.41 21.00 -0.25
N LEU A 65 5.20 19.96 0.03
CA LEU A 65 5.20 19.23 1.30
C LEU A 65 6.57 19.34 1.99
N ASN A 66 6.54 19.33 3.33
CA ASN A 66 7.73 19.27 4.18
C ASN A 66 8.01 17.86 4.73
N THR A 67 7.42 16.84 4.08
CA THR A 67 7.55 15.44 4.46
C THR A 67 7.91 14.59 3.25
N LEU A 68 8.67 13.52 3.51
CA LEU A 68 9.09 12.55 2.53
C LEU A 68 8.80 11.13 3.05
N GLY A 69 8.19 10.31 2.20
CA GLY A 69 7.98 8.89 2.48
C GLY A 69 9.24 8.10 2.13
N VAL A 70 9.88 7.50 3.14
CA VAL A 70 11.10 6.70 2.95
C VAL A 70 10.85 5.26 3.39
N MET A 71 11.40 4.31 2.65
CA MET A 71 11.49 2.90 3.05
C MET A 71 12.94 2.41 2.91
N LEU A 72 13.25 1.27 3.51
CA LEU A 72 14.54 0.58 3.34
C LEU A 72 14.42 -0.64 2.41
N PRO A 73 15.54 -1.19 1.91
CA PRO A 73 15.53 -2.39 1.09
C PRO A 73 14.94 -3.56 1.86
N TYR A 74 13.98 -4.26 1.27
CA TYR A 74 13.24 -5.34 1.95
C TYR A 74 13.25 -6.67 1.18
N THR A 75 13.98 -6.74 0.07
CA THR A 75 14.23 -7.99 -0.67
C THR A 75 15.70 -8.05 -1.05
N ALA A 76 16.24 -9.25 -1.26
CA ALA A 76 17.62 -9.42 -1.74
C ALA A 76 17.88 -8.60 -3.01
N LEU A 77 16.89 -8.51 -3.91
CA LEU A 77 16.99 -7.72 -5.13
C LEU A 77 17.22 -6.23 -4.84
N HIS A 78 16.51 -5.67 -3.86
CA HIS A 78 16.68 -4.27 -3.48
C HIS A 78 18.08 -3.98 -2.97
N TYR A 79 18.65 -4.87 -2.15
CA TYR A 79 20.03 -4.71 -1.69
C TYR A 79 21.04 -4.73 -2.83
N LEU A 80 20.83 -5.57 -3.85
CA LEU A 80 21.69 -5.67 -5.03
C LEU A 80 21.58 -4.49 -6.00
N LEU A 81 20.51 -3.69 -5.92
CA LEU A 81 20.34 -2.49 -6.74
C LEU A 81 21.16 -1.29 -6.24
N PHE A 82 21.59 -1.33 -4.99
CA PHE A 82 22.36 -0.24 -4.39
C PHE A 82 23.86 -0.54 -4.43
N ASP A 83 24.63 0.52 -4.69
CA ASP A 83 26.08 0.58 -4.49
C ASP A 83 26.42 1.73 -3.51
N GLU A 84 27.70 2.04 -3.33
CA GLU A 84 28.15 3.10 -2.40
C GLU A 84 27.79 4.52 -2.86
N GLU A 85 27.47 4.73 -4.14
CA GLU A 85 27.19 6.05 -4.71
C GLU A 85 25.69 6.34 -4.82
N LEU A 86 24.85 5.30 -4.86
CA LEU A 86 23.40 5.42 -4.96
C LEU A 86 22.74 5.48 -3.57
N ASP A 87 22.37 6.69 -3.12
CA ASP A 87 21.69 6.86 -1.83
C ASP A 87 20.19 6.52 -1.88
N LEU A 88 19.49 6.92 -2.96
CA LEU A 88 18.02 6.83 -3.08
C LEU A 88 17.56 6.26 -4.42
N LEU A 89 16.45 5.52 -4.38
CA LEU A 89 15.65 5.11 -5.54
C LEU A 89 14.20 5.56 -5.36
N VAL A 90 13.58 6.10 -6.41
CA VAL A 90 12.13 6.39 -6.38
C VAL A 90 11.35 5.09 -6.53
N MET A 91 10.52 4.77 -5.54
CA MET A 91 9.65 3.59 -5.56
C MET A 91 8.19 4.05 -5.70
N THR A 92 7.55 3.68 -6.81
CA THR A 92 6.15 4.00 -7.06
C THR A 92 5.45 2.81 -7.69
N SER A 93 4.16 2.64 -7.40
CA SER A 93 3.33 1.55 -7.94
C SER A 93 3.46 1.45 -9.46
N ALA A 94 3.67 0.24 -9.97
CA ALA A 94 3.70 -0.03 -11.40
C ALA A 94 2.27 -0.11 -11.95
N ASN A 95 1.68 1.06 -12.22
CA ASN A 95 0.33 1.22 -12.75
C ASN A 95 0.20 2.43 -13.66
N VAL A 96 -0.78 2.37 -14.56
CA VAL A 96 -1.35 3.54 -15.25
C VAL A 96 -2.32 4.20 -14.28
N SER A 97 -2.34 5.54 -14.21
CA SER A 97 -3.06 6.35 -13.20
C SER A 97 -4.27 5.67 -12.55
N ASP A 98 -4.20 5.49 -11.23
CA ASP A 98 -5.27 4.97 -10.35
C ASP A 98 -5.79 3.54 -10.65
N GLU A 99 -5.18 2.82 -11.58
CA GLU A 99 -5.35 1.37 -11.74
C GLU A 99 -4.65 0.58 -10.62
N PRO A 100 -5.05 -0.69 -10.38
CA PRO A 100 -4.32 -1.58 -9.50
C PRO A 100 -2.85 -1.78 -9.92
N ILE A 101 -2.01 -2.17 -8.96
CA ILE A 101 -0.63 -2.56 -9.26
C ILE A 101 -0.61 -3.77 -10.21
N ILE A 102 0.21 -3.67 -11.26
CA ILE A 102 0.38 -4.74 -12.24
C ILE A 102 1.29 -5.82 -11.64
N THR A 103 0.82 -7.06 -11.62
CA THR A 103 1.55 -8.23 -11.10
C THR A 103 2.02 -9.20 -12.18
N ASP A 104 1.45 -9.10 -13.38
CA ASP A 104 1.77 -9.97 -14.52
C ASP A 104 2.85 -9.33 -15.41
N ASN A 105 3.87 -10.12 -15.78
CA ASN A 105 5.01 -9.64 -16.57
C ASN A 105 4.59 -9.15 -17.96
N TYR A 106 3.68 -9.86 -18.63
CA TYR A 106 3.24 -9.47 -19.97
C TYR A 106 2.42 -8.18 -19.94
N GLN A 107 1.53 -8.04 -18.95
CA GLN A 107 0.79 -6.79 -18.73
C GLN A 107 1.73 -5.63 -18.39
N ALA A 108 2.78 -5.86 -17.59
CA ALA A 108 3.75 -4.81 -17.25
C ALA A 108 4.43 -4.28 -18.50
N LEU A 109 4.96 -5.17 -19.35
CA LEU A 109 5.57 -4.80 -20.63
C LEU A 109 4.58 -4.06 -21.52
N LYS A 110 3.36 -4.58 -21.67
CA LYS A 110 2.34 -3.99 -22.56
C LYS A 110 1.85 -2.62 -22.09
N LYS A 111 1.58 -2.45 -20.80
CA LYS A 111 0.97 -1.22 -20.26
C LYS A 111 2.00 -0.14 -19.91
N LEU A 112 3.23 -0.52 -19.57
CA LEU A 112 4.23 0.42 -19.05
C LEU A 112 5.35 0.74 -20.05
N TYR A 113 5.30 0.21 -21.29
CA TYR A 113 6.37 0.43 -22.29
C TYR A 113 6.67 1.92 -22.57
N SER A 114 5.66 2.79 -22.49
CA SER A 114 5.82 4.22 -22.71
C SER A 114 6.28 4.97 -21.45
N LEU A 115 6.21 4.33 -20.29
CA LEU A 115 6.56 4.90 -18.99
C LEU A 115 7.99 4.52 -18.58
N ALA A 116 8.34 3.24 -18.68
CA ALA A 116 9.60 2.68 -18.25
C ALA A 116 10.54 2.43 -19.44
N ASP A 117 11.79 2.90 -19.32
CA ASP A 117 12.81 2.65 -20.34
C ASP A 117 13.38 1.22 -20.26
N TYR A 118 13.32 0.61 -19.07
CA TYR A 118 13.80 -0.75 -18.82
C TYR A 118 12.85 -1.51 -17.90
N PHE A 119 12.87 -2.83 -18.02
CA PHE A 119 12.09 -3.75 -17.20
C PHE A 119 13.00 -4.76 -16.52
N PHE A 120 12.91 -4.83 -15.19
CA PHE A 120 13.58 -5.85 -14.40
C PHE A 120 12.53 -6.77 -13.77
N ILE A 121 12.40 -7.98 -14.32
CA ILE A 121 11.32 -8.93 -14.03
C ILE A 121 11.87 -10.30 -13.63
N HIS A 122 11.03 -11.14 -13.01
CA HIS A 122 11.39 -12.50 -12.63
C HIS A 122 10.27 -13.50 -12.95
N ASN A 123 10.60 -14.79 -12.93
CA ASN A 123 9.66 -15.88 -13.22
C ASN A 123 8.86 -16.37 -12.00
N ARG A 124 9.08 -15.81 -10.79
CA ARG A 124 8.23 -16.11 -9.62
C ARG A 124 6.92 -15.30 -9.70
N GLN A 125 5.80 -15.96 -9.96
CA GLN A 125 4.52 -15.27 -10.09
C GLN A 125 4.09 -14.57 -8.79
N ILE A 126 3.55 -13.36 -8.91
CA ILE A 126 2.96 -12.61 -7.80
C ILE A 126 1.46 -12.92 -7.77
N PHE A 127 1.05 -13.83 -6.88
CA PHE A 127 -0.33 -14.27 -6.78
C PHE A 127 -1.25 -13.24 -6.12
N ASN A 128 -0.76 -12.59 -5.05
CA ASN A 128 -1.48 -11.57 -4.30
C ASN A 128 -0.89 -10.19 -4.57
N PRO A 129 -1.60 -9.28 -5.27
CA PRO A 129 -1.16 -7.90 -5.35
C PRO A 129 -1.20 -7.27 -3.96
N CYS A 130 -0.13 -6.56 -3.61
CA CYS A 130 -0.02 -5.91 -2.32
C CYS A 130 0.82 -4.63 -2.48
N ASP A 131 0.18 -3.48 -2.25
CA ASP A 131 0.88 -2.21 -2.15
C ASP A 131 1.85 -2.18 -0.95
N ASP A 132 2.80 -1.26 -1.00
CA ASP A 132 3.59 -0.92 0.17
C ASP A 132 2.71 -0.25 1.24
N SER A 133 2.89 -0.69 2.49
CA SER A 133 2.26 -0.02 3.64
C SER A 133 2.88 1.35 3.86
N VAL A 134 2.06 2.30 4.31
CA VAL A 134 2.48 3.68 4.59
C VAL A 134 2.05 4.04 6.00
N LEU A 135 2.97 4.59 6.79
CA LEU A 135 2.69 5.06 8.14
C LEU A 135 3.43 6.36 8.43
N SER A 136 3.06 7.02 9.51
CA SER A 136 3.81 8.10 10.13
C SER A 136 3.88 7.91 11.64
N CYS A 137 4.79 8.63 12.29
CA CYS A 137 4.83 8.72 13.74
C CYS A 137 4.31 10.09 14.18
N THR A 138 3.48 10.11 15.22
CA THR A 138 2.96 11.36 15.79
C THR A 138 3.98 11.97 16.76
N ALA A 139 3.77 13.25 17.13
CA ALA A 139 4.57 13.90 18.17
C ALA A 139 4.52 13.18 19.54
N LEU A 140 3.47 12.39 19.79
CA LEU A 140 3.31 11.58 20.99
C LEU A 140 4.02 10.21 20.89
N LYS A 141 4.90 10.02 19.89
CA LYS A 141 5.57 8.75 19.58
C LYS A 141 4.62 7.59 19.27
N THR A 142 3.35 7.87 18.90
CA THR A 142 2.40 6.83 18.48
C THR A 142 2.45 6.63 16.97
N THR A 143 2.11 5.43 16.52
CA THR A 143 2.10 5.09 15.08
C THR A 143 0.74 5.39 14.47
N ASN A 144 0.73 6.10 13.35
CA ASN A 144 -0.46 6.32 12.54
C ASN A 144 -0.31 5.57 11.20
N ILE A 145 -1.09 4.51 11.00
CA ILE A 145 -1.08 3.76 9.75
C ILE A 145 -1.98 4.46 8.74
N ILE A 146 -1.38 5.00 7.68
CA ILE A 146 -2.08 5.69 6.59
C ILE A 146 -2.58 4.66 5.55
N ARG A 147 -1.79 3.61 5.30
CA ARG A 147 -2.13 2.50 4.42
C ARG A 147 -1.63 1.19 5.02
N ARG A 148 -2.56 0.28 5.30
CA ARG A 148 -2.28 -1.09 5.76
C ARG A 148 -2.26 -2.04 4.56
N ALA A 149 -1.09 -2.56 4.20
CA ALA A 149 -0.91 -3.50 3.09
C ALA A 149 0.27 -4.45 3.38
N ARG A 150 1.36 -4.41 2.60
CA ARG A 150 2.52 -5.30 2.75
C ARG A 150 3.08 -5.28 4.17
N GLY A 151 3.45 -6.46 4.68
CA GLY A 151 4.01 -6.64 6.03
C GLY A 151 2.97 -6.70 7.14
N PHE A 152 1.72 -6.30 6.86
CA PHE A 152 0.63 -6.30 7.83
C PHE A 152 -0.51 -7.25 7.44
N VAL A 153 -0.85 -7.35 6.17
CA VAL A 153 -1.90 -8.24 5.68
C VAL A 153 -1.31 -9.64 5.44
N PRO A 154 -1.96 -10.73 5.86
CA PRO A 154 -3.33 -10.83 6.41
C PRO A 154 -3.38 -10.99 7.95
N GLN A 155 -2.49 -10.34 8.72
CA GLN A 155 -2.51 -10.44 10.18
C GLN A 155 -3.83 -9.90 10.75
N GLY A 156 -4.52 -10.73 11.55
CA GLY A 156 -5.77 -10.39 12.22
C GLY A 156 -5.58 -9.40 13.37
N ILE A 157 -6.64 -8.62 13.64
CA ILE A 157 -6.76 -7.75 14.80
C ILE A 157 -7.64 -8.46 15.82
N LYS A 158 -7.14 -8.62 17.05
CA LYS A 158 -7.93 -9.20 18.14
C LYS A 158 -9.11 -8.29 18.47
N LEU A 159 -10.29 -8.87 18.48
CA LEU A 159 -11.52 -8.26 18.95
C LEU A 159 -11.67 -8.55 20.45
N PRO A 160 -12.33 -7.66 21.22
CA PRO A 160 -12.82 -8.02 22.54
C PRO A 160 -13.63 -9.32 22.45
N ARG A 161 -13.49 -10.22 23.44
CA ARG A 161 -14.19 -11.52 23.43
C ARG A 161 -15.69 -11.30 23.24
N MET A 162 -16.20 -11.87 22.16
CA MET A 162 -17.58 -11.73 21.73
C MET A 162 -18.11 -13.16 21.50
N ASN A 163 -18.78 -13.72 22.50
CA ASN A 163 -19.30 -15.09 22.43
C ASN A 163 -20.45 -15.16 21.41
N GLY A 164 -20.36 -16.10 20.46
CA GLY A 164 -21.48 -16.48 19.59
C GLY A 164 -21.79 -15.54 18.42
N HIS A 165 -20.86 -14.68 17.99
CA HIS A 165 -21.10 -13.80 16.84
C HIS A 165 -20.97 -14.54 15.51
N LYS A 166 -21.93 -14.24 14.64
CA LYS A 166 -21.93 -14.53 13.21
C LYS A 166 -20.70 -13.91 12.54
N SER A 167 -20.11 -14.60 11.56
CA SER A 167 -19.05 -14.06 10.72
C SER A 167 -19.60 -12.87 9.92
N VAL A 168 -18.82 -11.79 9.83
CA VAL A 168 -19.21 -10.56 9.16
C VAL A 168 -18.19 -10.23 8.07
N LEU A 169 -18.68 -9.93 6.87
CA LEU A 169 -17.93 -9.25 5.83
C LEU A 169 -18.31 -7.77 5.85
N ALA A 170 -17.43 -6.91 6.36
CA ALA A 170 -17.60 -5.46 6.24
C ALA A 170 -16.93 -4.96 4.96
N VAL A 171 -17.70 -4.44 4.00
CA VAL A 171 -17.19 -4.06 2.67
C VAL A 171 -16.55 -2.68 2.60
N GLY A 172 -16.70 -1.87 3.66
CA GLY A 172 -16.12 -0.53 3.75
C GLY A 172 -16.76 0.51 2.81
N GLY A 173 -16.18 1.71 2.80
CA GLY A 173 -16.57 2.80 1.90
C GLY A 173 -15.95 2.69 0.51
N GLU A 174 -16.17 3.68 -0.37
CA GLU A 174 -15.70 3.60 -1.76
C GLU A 174 -14.23 4.03 -1.94
N MET A 175 -13.80 5.08 -1.25
CA MET A 175 -12.46 5.63 -1.38
C MET A 175 -11.46 4.92 -0.47
N LYS A 176 -10.25 4.69 -0.99
CA LYS A 176 -9.16 4.00 -0.29
C LYS A 176 -9.60 2.69 0.37
N ASN A 177 -10.48 1.96 -0.29
CA ASN A 177 -11.23 0.85 0.28
C ASN A 177 -10.33 -0.25 0.87
N THR A 178 -10.81 -0.80 1.98
CA THR A 178 -10.46 -2.13 2.50
C THR A 178 -11.75 -2.80 2.95
N PHE A 179 -11.88 -4.11 2.71
CA PHE A 179 -12.90 -4.91 3.39
C PHE A 179 -12.31 -5.58 4.63
N CYS A 180 -13.18 -6.09 5.50
CA CYS A 180 -12.80 -6.85 6.68
C CYS A 180 -13.66 -8.10 6.81
N LEU A 181 -13.03 -9.25 7.06
CA LEU A 181 -13.73 -10.50 7.37
C LEU A 181 -13.46 -10.90 8.82
N THR A 182 -14.50 -11.25 9.58
CA THR A 182 -14.34 -11.72 10.96
C THR A 182 -14.37 -13.25 11.05
N ARG A 183 -13.53 -13.81 11.93
CA ARG A 183 -13.50 -15.23 12.26
C ARG A 183 -13.16 -15.40 13.74
N GLY A 184 -14.10 -15.94 14.52
CA GLY A 184 -13.93 -16.05 15.96
C GLY A 184 -13.75 -14.67 16.61
N ASP A 185 -12.67 -14.49 17.36
CA ASP A 185 -12.30 -13.23 18.03
C ASP A 185 -11.30 -12.39 17.23
N GLU A 186 -11.20 -12.58 15.91
CA GLU A 186 -10.29 -11.84 15.04
C GLU A 186 -11.02 -11.15 13.87
N ALA A 187 -10.55 -9.95 13.56
CA ALA A 187 -10.92 -9.17 12.38
C ALA A 187 -9.76 -9.09 11.38
N PHE A 188 -9.98 -9.59 10.17
CA PHE A 188 -8.98 -9.65 9.11
C PHE A 188 -9.26 -8.56 8.07
N LEU A 189 -8.57 -7.43 8.22
CA LEU A 189 -8.59 -6.39 7.19
C LEU A 189 -7.81 -6.83 5.96
N SER A 190 -8.38 -6.56 4.79
CA SER A 190 -7.71 -6.75 3.50
C SER A 190 -6.57 -5.74 3.31
N GLN A 191 -5.81 -5.93 2.23
CA GLN A 191 -4.98 -4.87 1.68
C GLN A 191 -5.86 -3.74 1.13
N HIS A 192 -5.21 -2.61 0.86
CA HIS A 192 -5.79 -1.48 0.17
C HIS A 192 -6.15 -1.84 -1.28
N TRP A 193 -7.40 -1.55 -1.69
CA TRP A 193 -7.91 -1.81 -3.04
C TRP A 193 -8.03 -0.56 -3.91
N GLY A 194 -7.67 0.62 -3.37
CA GLY A 194 -7.84 1.89 -4.06
C GLY A 194 -9.28 2.38 -4.03
N ASP A 195 -9.68 3.14 -5.05
CA ASP A 195 -11.02 3.72 -5.15
C ASP A 195 -11.91 2.81 -6.03
N LEU A 196 -13.03 2.34 -5.48
CA LEU A 196 -13.88 1.32 -6.13
C LEU A 196 -14.73 1.87 -7.28
N ASN A 197 -14.76 3.17 -7.50
CA ASN A 197 -15.35 3.77 -8.70
C ASN A 197 -14.52 3.52 -9.98
N HIS A 198 -13.30 2.98 -9.85
CA HIS A 198 -12.50 2.51 -10.97
C HIS A 198 -12.74 1.01 -11.21
N TYR A 199 -13.10 0.67 -12.45
CA TYR A 199 -13.48 -0.70 -12.84
C TYR A 199 -12.46 -1.77 -12.42
N HIS A 200 -11.17 -1.57 -12.71
CA HIS A 200 -10.13 -2.55 -12.38
C HIS A 200 -9.93 -2.73 -10.86
N ASN A 201 -10.08 -1.65 -10.07
CA ASN A 201 -10.03 -1.73 -8.60
C ASN A 201 -11.22 -2.54 -8.08
N TYR A 202 -12.42 -2.28 -8.60
CA TYR A 202 -13.64 -3.00 -8.24
C TYR A 202 -13.55 -4.51 -8.52
N ILE A 203 -13.10 -4.90 -9.73
CA ILE A 203 -12.94 -6.33 -10.06
C ILE A 203 -11.92 -7.01 -9.15
N ASN A 204 -10.80 -6.35 -8.86
CA ASN A 204 -9.80 -6.89 -7.93
C ASN A 204 -10.31 -6.99 -6.50
N PHE A 205 -11.12 -6.02 -6.05
CA PHE A 205 -11.80 -6.06 -4.76
C PHE A 205 -12.71 -7.29 -4.63
N LEU A 206 -13.54 -7.57 -5.65
CA LEU A 206 -14.41 -8.76 -5.67
C LEU A 206 -13.61 -10.07 -5.63
N ALA A 207 -12.58 -10.19 -6.47
CA ALA A 207 -11.69 -11.34 -6.47
C ALA A 207 -10.94 -11.48 -5.13
N GLY A 208 -10.63 -10.35 -4.48
CA GLY A 208 -10.04 -10.27 -3.16
C GLY A 208 -10.93 -10.87 -2.07
N ILE A 209 -12.23 -10.55 -2.08
CA ILE A 209 -13.20 -11.11 -1.12
C ILE A 209 -13.24 -12.62 -1.21
N ASP A 210 -13.45 -13.18 -2.42
CA ASP A 210 -13.47 -14.63 -2.64
C ASP A 210 -12.18 -15.30 -2.15
N ARG A 211 -11.03 -14.68 -2.44
CA ARG A 211 -9.73 -15.18 -2.00
C ARG A 211 -9.58 -15.15 -0.49
N PHE A 212 -10.03 -14.10 0.19
CA PHE A 212 -9.98 -14.00 1.65
C PHE A 212 -10.88 -15.03 2.33
N GLN A 213 -12.09 -15.25 1.81
CA GLN A 213 -13.00 -16.29 2.31
C GLN A 213 -12.34 -17.68 2.22
N LYS A 214 -11.73 -18.00 1.08
CA LYS A 214 -10.99 -19.26 0.89
C LYS A 214 -9.78 -19.37 1.80
N MET A 215 -8.95 -18.32 1.88
CA MET A 215 -7.75 -18.29 2.71
C MET A 215 -8.07 -18.45 4.21
N LEU A 216 -9.17 -17.86 4.68
CA LEU A 216 -9.57 -17.90 6.08
C LEU A 216 -10.53 -19.07 6.40
N ALA A 217 -10.99 -19.80 5.38
CA ALA A 217 -12.03 -20.81 5.48
C ALA A 217 -13.28 -20.30 6.22
N VAL A 218 -13.80 -19.15 5.75
CA VAL A 218 -14.95 -18.46 6.33
C VAL A 218 -15.95 -18.08 5.26
N GLU A 219 -17.20 -18.45 5.49
CA GLU A 219 -18.35 -17.91 4.77
C GLU A 219 -19.03 -16.87 5.68
N PRO A 220 -19.18 -15.60 5.25
CA PRO A 220 -19.81 -14.56 6.03
C PRO A 220 -21.31 -14.84 6.19
N ASN A 221 -21.83 -14.68 7.39
CA ASN A 221 -23.26 -14.76 7.67
C ASN A 221 -23.97 -13.40 7.51
N ILE A 222 -23.21 -12.30 7.58
CA ILE A 222 -23.72 -10.93 7.52
C ILE A 222 -22.77 -10.12 6.65
N ILE A 223 -23.32 -9.24 5.81
CA ILE A 223 -22.55 -8.24 5.08
C ILE A 223 -22.87 -6.85 5.64
N ALA A 224 -21.86 -6.17 6.17
CA ALA A 224 -21.97 -4.79 6.65
C ALA A 224 -21.44 -3.83 5.60
N HIS A 225 -22.19 -2.77 5.29
CA HIS A 225 -21.83 -1.77 4.30
C HIS A 225 -22.09 -0.34 4.80
N ASP A 226 -21.58 0.65 4.06
CA ASP A 226 -21.81 2.06 4.36
C ASP A 226 -23.28 2.46 4.10
N MET A 227 -23.79 3.46 4.81
CA MET A 227 -25.16 3.96 4.57
C MET A 227 -25.29 4.64 3.20
N HIS A 228 -24.20 5.08 2.59
CA HIS A 228 -24.20 5.70 1.27
C HIS A 228 -24.72 4.73 0.19
N PRO A 229 -25.87 4.99 -0.44
CA PRO A 229 -26.54 4.03 -1.32
C PRO A 229 -25.81 3.83 -2.66
N ASP A 230 -25.04 4.83 -3.09
CA ASP A 230 -24.39 4.82 -4.42
C ASP A 230 -22.96 4.27 -4.44
N TYR A 231 -22.39 3.90 -3.30
CA TYR A 231 -21.08 3.27 -3.29
C TYR A 231 -21.14 1.91 -3.99
N GLN A 232 -20.13 1.61 -4.81
CA GLN A 232 -20.03 0.30 -5.47
C GLN A 232 -19.99 -0.85 -4.46
N SER A 233 -19.31 -0.66 -3.32
CA SER A 233 -19.30 -1.64 -2.21
C SER A 233 -20.70 -1.88 -1.64
N THR A 234 -21.49 -0.82 -1.42
CA THR A 234 -22.87 -0.90 -0.92
C THR A 234 -23.81 -1.58 -1.91
N ARG A 235 -23.72 -1.25 -3.20
CA ARG A 235 -24.53 -1.88 -4.25
C ARG A 235 -24.25 -3.37 -4.33
N TRP A 236 -22.96 -3.74 -4.39
CA TRP A 236 -22.55 -5.14 -4.37
C TRP A 236 -23.07 -5.89 -3.14
N ALA A 237 -22.94 -5.31 -1.94
CA ALA A 237 -23.38 -5.93 -0.70
C ALA A 237 -24.89 -6.25 -0.70
N LYS A 238 -25.73 -5.33 -1.21
CA LYS A 238 -27.19 -5.51 -1.30
C LYS A 238 -27.62 -6.60 -2.28
N GLU A 239 -26.77 -6.95 -3.23
CA GLU A 239 -27.03 -7.99 -4.24
C GLU A 239 -26.71 -9.41 -3.72
N GLN A 240 -26.02 -9.56 -2.58
CA GLN A 240 -25.51 -10.87 -2.12
C GLN A 240 -26.55 -11.76 -1.41
N GLY A 241 -27.80 -11.31 -1.26
CA GLY A 241 -28.87 -12.12 -0.65
C GLY A 241 -28.66 -12.45 0.84
N LEU A 242 -27.80 -11.69 1.52
CA LEU A 242 -27.49 -11.78 2.96
C LEU A 242 -27.91 -10.50 3.70
#